data_AF-A0A7L2XBA4-F1
#
_entry.id   AF-A0A7L2XBA4-F1
#
_cell.length_a   1.000
_cell.length_b   1.000
_cell.length_c   1.000
_cell.angle_alpha   90.00
_cell.angle_beta   90.00
_cell.angle_gamma   90.00
#
_symmetry.space_group_name_H-M   'P 1'
#
loop_
_entity.id
_entity.type
_entity.pdbx_description
1 polymer ?
#
loop_
_entity_poly.entity_id
_entity_poly.type
_entity_poly.pdbx_seq_one_letter_code
_entity_poly.pdbx_strand_id
1 'polypeptide(L)'
;LLTLFPQQSGLYEYKIFGGLADCPPKLCADVYMDLDFRKEWDQYVKELYEETYDGEKVIYWEVKYPFPLSNRDMDVDGRKIWVVLAKSVAVPQCPEKPGVIRVKSYKQSLVIESDGKAGSKVYMYYFDNPGGMIPSWLVNWAAK
;
A
#
# COMPACT_ATOMS: atom_id res chain seq x y z
N LEU A 1 -1.75 -9.16 16.25
CA LEU A 1 -3.02 -9.88 16.50
C LEU A 1 -3.88 -9.72 15.25
N LEU A 2 -4.30 -10.81 14.61
CA LEU A 2 -5.26 -10.76 13.48
C LEU A 2 -6.69 -10.74 14.05
N THR A 3 -7.52 -9.80 13.60
CA THR A 3 -8.95 -9.75 13.98
C THR A 3 -9.79 -9.92 12.71
N LEU A 4 -10.46 -11.06 12.59
CA LEU A 4 -11.29 -11.43 11.42
C LEU A 4 -12.75 -11.00 11.61
N PHE A 5 -13.29 -10.24 10.67
CA PHE A 5 -14.73 -9.96 10.48
C PHE A 5 -14.97 -9.57 9.00
N PRO A 6 -16.13 -9.86 8.38
CA PRO A 6 -17.04 -10.99 8.56
C PRO A 6 -16.97 -12.01 7.39
N GLN A 7 -17.38 -13.25 7.65
CA GLN A 7 -17.05 -14.46 6.89
C GLN A 7 -17.72 -14.64 5.50
N GLN A 8 -18.39 -13.64 4.92
CA GLN A 8 -19.28 -13.84 3.76
C GLN A 8 -18.62 -13.77 2.37
N SER A 9 -17.43 -13.18 2.21
CA SER A 9 -16.81 -12.93 0.90
C SER A 9 -15.54 -13.73 0.60
N GLY A 10 -14.94 -14.38 1.61
CA GLY A 10 -13.61 -15.00 1.49
C GLY A 10 -12.45 -14.00 1.31
N LEU A 11 -12.73 -12.69 1.43
CA LEU A 11 -11.73 -11.62 1.41
C LEU A 11 -11.13 -11.43 2.81
N TYR A 12 -9.93 -10.86 2.86
CA TYR A 12 -9.17 -10.65 4.11
C TYR A 12 -8.79 -9.18 4.26
N GLU A 13 -8.90 -8.68 5.49
CA GLU A 13 -8.31 -7.41 5.92
C GLU A 13 -7.05 -7.70 6.74
N TYR A 14 -6.00 -6.92 6.52
CA TYR A 14 -4.70 -7.10 7.13
C TYR A 14 -4.33 -5.87 7.96
N LYS A 15 -3.74 -6.11 9.13
CA LYS A 15 -3.20 -5.08 10.01
C LYS A 15 -1.78 -5.48 10.42
N ILE A 16 -0.82 -4.66 10.01
CA ILE A 16 0.60 -4.83 10.28
C ILE A 16 0.99 -3.79 11.33
N PHE A 17 1.71 -4.25 12.36
CA PHE A 17 2.33 -3.40 13.37
C PHE A 17 3.79 -3.83 13.47
N GLY A 18 4.71 -2.87 13.46
CA GLY A 18 6.14 -3.17 13.51
C GLY A 18 7.00 -1.96 13.77
N GLY A 19 8.32 -2.17 13.73
CA GLY A 19 9.30 -1.10 13.78
C GLY A 19 10.50 -1.41 12.90
N LEU A 20 11.12 -0.35 12.39
CA LEU A 20 12.33 -0.39 11.57
C LEU A 20 13.40 0.41 12.32
N ALA A 21 14.23 -0.30 13.10
CA ALA A 21 15.13 0.31 14.09
C ALA A 21 16.15 1.30 13.49
N ASP A 22 16.62 1.02 12.27
CA ASP A 22 17.67 1.78 11.59
C ASP A 22 17.13 2.60 10.39
N CYS A 23 15.81 2.78 10.30
CA CYS A 23 15.17 3.58 9.26
C CYS A 23 14.42 4.77 9.87
N PRO A 24 14.93 6.01 9.73
CA PRO A 24 14.25 7.21 10.21
C PRO A 24 12.88 7.42 9.54
N PRO A 25 11.86 7.93 10.25
CA PRO A 25 10.49 8.05 9.72
C PRO A 25 10.36 8.82 8.41
N LYS A 26 11.11 9.92 8.27
CA LYS A 26 11.16 10.68 7.02
C LYS A 26 11.73 9.84 5.87
N LEU A 27 12.86 9.15 6.08
CA LEU A 27 13.46 8.30 5.05
C LEU A 27 12.51 7.15 4.66
N CYS A 28 11.85 6.55 5.65
CA CYS A 28 10.84 5.51 5.40
C CYS A 28 9.66 6.04 4.56
N ALA A 29 9.18 7.26 4.84
CA ALA A 29 8.12 7.90 4.07
C ALA A 29 8.56 8.29 2.65
N ASP A 30 9.77 8.86 2.51
CA ASP A 30 10.34 9.27 1.22
C ASP A 30 10.52 8.04 0.31
N VAL A 31 11.17 6.98 0.79
CA VAL A 31 11.39 5.71 0.06
C VAL A 31 10.08 5.00 -0.29
N TYR A 32 9.05 5.10 0.56
CA TYR A 32 7.74 4.50 0.29
C TYR A 32 6.99 5.20 -0.86
N MET A 33 7.32 6.47 -1.12
CA MET A 33 6.67 7.32 -2.12
C MET A 33 7.50 7.55 -3.39
N ASP A 34 8.78 7.23 -3.36
CA ASP A 34 9.65 7.28 -4.54
C ASP A 34 9.34 6.10 -5.49
N LEU A 35 8.48 6.36 -6.47
CA LEU A 35 8.05 5.38 -7.45
C LEU A 35 9.15 5.00 -8.45
N ASP A 36 10.18 5.84 -8.63
CA ASP A 36 11.29 5.55 -9.54
C ASP A 36 12.30 4.64 -8.85
N PHE A 37 12.73 4.98 -7.64
CA PHE A 37 13.53 4.09 -6.80
C PHE A 37 12.82 2.75 -6.55
N ARG A 38 11.49 2.75 -6.39
CA ARG A 38 10.70 1.53 -6.24
C ARG A 38 10.88 0.54 -7.40
N LYS A 39 11.09 1.01 -8.63
CA LYS A 39 11.34 0.16 -9.81
C LYS A 39 12.72 -0.51 -9.77
N GLU A 40 13.68 0.08 -9.05
CA GLU A 40 15.05 -0.44 -8.95
C GLU A 40 15.15 -1.64 -8.00
N TRP A 41 14.44 -1.60 -6.87
CA TRP A 41 14.59 -2.60 -5.81
C TRP A 41 13.41 -3.58 -5.65
N ASP A 42 12.19 -3.23 -6.05
CA ASP A 42 11.02 -4.11 -5.89
C ASP A 42 10.80 -5.01 -7.12
N GLN A 43 11.33 -6.22 -7.02
CA GLN A 43 11.17 -7.32 -7.99
C GLN A 43 9.72 -7.73 -8.32
N TYR A 44 8.71 -7.25 -7.58
CA TYR A 44 7.30 -7.52 -7.83
C TYR A 44 6.63 -6.46 -8.72
N VAL A 45 7.29 -5.33 -8.98
CA VAL A 45 6.86 -4.32 -9.96
C VAL A 45 7.02 -4.87 -11.38
N LYS A 46 5.97 -4.78 -12.19
CA LYS A 46 6.02 -5.05 -13.65
C LYS A 46 5.92 -3.77 -14.47
N GLU A 47 5.07 -2.83 -14.06
CA GLU A 47 4.89 -1.52 -14.69
C GLU A 47 4.46 -0.52 -13.60
N LEU A 48 5.03 0.68 -13.56
CA LEU A 48 4.72 1.70 -12.56
C LEU A 48 4.93 3.10 -13.14
N TYR A 49 3.91 3.95 -13.06
CA TYR A 49 4.01 5.37 -13.41
C TYR A 49 2.98 6.20 -12.63
N GLU A 50 3.23 7.50 -12.49
CA GLU A 50 2.27 8.47 -11.97
C GLU A 50 1.87 9.43 -13.11
N GLU A 51 0.57 9.64 -13.28
CA GLU A 51 0.00 10.62 -14.20
C GLU A 51 -0.96 11.54 -13.43
N THR A 52 -1.23 12.73 -13.95
CA THR A 52 -2.23 13.65 -13.36
C THR A 52 -3.45 13.75 -14.25
N TYR A 53 -4.61 13.36 -13.73
CA TYR A 53 -5.89 13.47 -14.43
C TYR A 53 -6.82 14.36 -13.60
N ASP A 54 -7.40 15.39 -14.23
CA ASP A 54 -8.34 16.33 -13.61
C ASP A 54 -7.86 16.98 -12.29
N GLY A 55 -6.54 17.10 -12.13
CA GLY A 55 -5.88 17.65 -10.93
C GLY A 55 -5.61 16.62 -9.82
N GLU A 56 -6.11 15.38 -9.94
CA GLU A 56 -5.75 14.28 -9.04
C GLU A 56 -4.55 13.50 -9.61
N LYS A 57 -3.57 13.21 -8.73
CA LYS A 57 -2.48 12.28 -9.04
C LYS A 57 -3.01 10.85 -9.05
N VAL A 58 -2.88 10.17 -10.18
CA VAL A 58 -3.27 8.78 -10.38
C VAL A 58 -2.03 7.96 -10.71
N ILE A 59 -1.64 7.12 -9.77
CA ILE A 59 -0.61 6.11 -9.99
C ILE A 59 -1.23 4.94 -10.77
N TYR A 60 -0.57 4.48 -11.82
CA TYR A 60 -0.79 3.15 -12.39
C TYR A 60 0.32 2.22 -11.90
N TRP A 61 -0.04 1.04 -11.41
CA TRP A 61 0.93 0.05 -10.97
C TRP A 61 0.44 -1.35 -11.36
N GLU A 62 1.15 -1.98 -12.27
CA GLU A 62 1.05 -3.40 -12.51
C GLU A 62 2.06 -4.11 -11.61
N VAL A 63 1.55 -4.80 -10.60
CA VAL A 63 2.33 -5.51 -9.58
C VAL A 63 1.94 -6.98 -9.59
N LYS A 64 2.78 -7.84 -9.02
CA LYS A 64 2.33 -9.12 -8.43
C LYS A 64 1.60 -8.88 -7.09
N TYR A 65 0.67 -7.88 -7.11
CA TYR A 65 -0.05 -7.17 -6.03
C TYR A 65 0.82 -6.39 -5.01
N PRO A 66 0.38 -5.27 -4.36
CA PRO A 66 -0.76 -4.34 -4.66
C PRO A 66 -0.59 -2.80 -4.32
N PHE A 67 -1.52 -1.92 -4.77
CA PHE A 67 -1.46 -0.42 -4.83
C PHE A 67 -2.88 0.25 -4.95
N PRO A 68 -3.15 1.60 -4.97
CA PRO A 68 -2.32 2.84 -4.97
C PRO A 68 -2.50 3.81 -3.77
N LEU A 69 -1.54 4.75 -3.57
CA LEU A 69 -1.31 5.63 -2.41
C LEU A 69 -1.67 7.13 -2.59
N SER A 70 -1.71 7.90 -1.48
CA SER A 70 -1.82 9.39 -1.41
C SER A 70 -1.29 9.93 -0.07
N ASN A 71 -0.53 11.04 -0.08
CA ASN A 71 0.19 11.53 1.11
C ASN A 71 -0.62 12.50 2.00
N ARG A 72 -0.41 12.41 3.32
CA ARG A 72 -0.82 13.37 4.35
C ARG A 72 0.23 13.46 5.45
N ASP A 73 0.70 14.66 5.72
CA ASP A 73 1.52 14.97 6.91
C ASP A 73 0.56 15.44 8.02
N MET A 74 0.76 14.98 9.25
CA MET A 74 -0.03 15.42 10.41
C MET A 74 0.88 15.63 11.62
N ASP A 75 0.68 16.76 12.30
CA ASP A 75 1.26 17.05 13.61
C ASP A 75 0.15 16.88 14.65
N VAL A 76 0.38 16.01 15.65
CA VAL A 76 -0.55 15.75 16.76
C VAL A 76 0.24 15.84 18.07
N ASP A 77 -0.05 16.87 18.86
CA ASP A 77 0.64 17.18 20.12
C ASP A 77 2.17 17.37 19.98
N GLY A 78 2.64 17.92 18.85
CA GLY A 78 4.07 18.08 18.55
C GLY A 78 4.76 16.80 18.07
N ARG A 79 4.00 15.72 17.85
CA ARG A 79 4.49 14.47 17.25
C ARG A 79 4.21 14.50 15.77
N LYS A 80 5.28 14.43 14.98
CA LYS A 80 5.20 14.34 13.52
C LYS A 80 4.90 12.92 13.07
N ILE A 81 3.80 12.77 12.33
CA ILE A 81 3.30 11.49 11.84
C ILE A 81 3.10 11.59 10.32
N TRP A 82 3.76 10.69 9.58
CA TRP A 82 3.57 10.55 8.14
C TRP A 82 2.45 9.54 7.89
N VAL A 83 1.43 9.95 7.15
CA VAL A 83 0.29 9.09 6.82
C VAL A 83 0.12 9.00 5.31
N VAL A 84 0.04 7.78 4.80
CA VAL A 84 -0.21 7.52 3.39
C VAL A 84 -1.52 6.75 3.26
N LEU A 85 -2.53 7.36 2.65
CA LEU A 85 -3.88 6.80 2.49
C LEU A 85 -4.11 6.39 1.05
N ALA A 86 -4.78 5.27 0.83
CA ALA A 86 -4.63 4.54 -0.42
C ALA A 86 -6.00 3.97 -0.84
N LYS A 87 -6.47 4.22 -2.07
CA LYS A 87 -7.80 3.78 -2.54
C LYS A 87 -7.81 3.48 -4.05
N SER A 88 -8.54 2.45 -4.46
CA SER A 88 -8.81 2.21 -5.88
C SER A 88 -9.63 3.36 -6.48
N VAL A 89 -9.20 3.89 -7.62
CA VAL A 89 -9.95 4.83 -8.46
C VAL A 89 -10.06 4.26 -9.88
N ALA A 90 -11.19 4.50 -10.54
CA ALA A 90 -11.39 4.15 -11.94
C ALA A 90 -11.41 5.44 -12.77
N VAL A 91 -10.45 5.59 -13.68
CA VAL A 91 -10.36 6.73 -14.61
C VAL A 91 -10.46 6.22 -16.05
N PRO A 92 -11.25 6.87 -16.94
CA PRO A 92 -11.40 6.44 -18.34
C PRO A 92 -10.09 6.29 -19.11
N GLN A 93 -9.07 7.06 -18.75
CA GLN A 93 -7.72 7.08 -19.31
C GLN A 93 -6.93 5.78 -19.02
N CYS A 94 -7.34 4.99 -18.03
CA CYS A 94 -6.71 3.73 -17.64
C CYS A 94 -7.69 2.53 -17.73
N PRO A 95 -8.17 2.16 -18.93
CA PRO A 95 -9.14 1.08 -19.11
C PRO A 95 -8.57 -0.30 -18.72
N GLU A 96 -9.43 -1.31 -18.60
CA GLU A 96 -9.01 -2.68 -18.28
C GLU A 96 -8.16 -3.27 -19.41
N LYS A 97 -6.96 -3.79 -19.09
CA LYS A 97 -6.03 -4.41 -20.05
C LYS A 97 -6.38 -5.91 -20.20
N PRO A 98 -6.52 -6.47 -21.41
CA PRO A 98 -6.74 -7.90 -21.60
C PRO A 98 -5.65 -8.75 -20.93
N GLY A 99 -6.05 -9.79 -20.20
CA GLY A 99 -5.13 -10.66 -19.45
C GLY A 99 -4.65 -10.08 -18.10
N VAL A 100 -5.07 -8.88 -17.70
CA VAL A 100 -4.74 -8.27 -16.40
C VAL A 100 -6.01 -8.06 -15.58
N ILE A 101 -6.06 -8.60 -14.37
CA ILE A 101 -7.22 -8.43 -13.48
C ILE A 101 -7.18 -7.04 -12.83
N ARG A 102 -8.26 -6.27 -12.98
CA ARG A 102 -8.42 -4.94 -12.38
C ARG A 102 -8.94 -5.06 -10.94
N VAL A 103 -8.14 -4.63 -9.96
CA VAL A 103 -8.59 -4.46 -8.57
C VAL A 103 -9.61 -3.32 -8.50
N LYS A 104 -10.88 -3.65 -8.24
CA LYS A 104 -12.00 -2.68 -8.19
C LYS A 104 -12.34 -2.17 -6.79
N SER A 105 -11.78 -2.80 -5.76
CA SER A 105 -11.98 -2.42 -4.37
C SER A 105 -10.67 -2.57 -3.63
N TYR A 106 -10.06 -1.45 -3.30
CA TYR A 106 -8.78 -1.39 -2.60
C TYR A 106 -8.82 -0.28 -1.56
N LYS A 107 -8.29 -0.55 -0.37
CA LYS A 107 -8.03 0.42 0.68
C LYS A 107 -6.77 0.05 1.45
N GLN A 108 -5.85 0.99 1.60
CA GLN A 108 -4.71 0.85 2.52
C GLN A 108 -4.52 2.16 3.28
N SER A 109 -3.95 2.06 4.48
CA SER A 109 -3.33 3.21 5.13
C SER A 109 -2.01 2.77 5.76
N LEU A 110 -0.95 3.53 5.52
CA LEU A 110 0.31 3.44 6.23
C LEU A 110 0.41 4.64 7.17
N VAL A 111 0.89 4.40 8.39
CA VAL A 111 1.21 5.41 9.40
C VAL A 111 2.63 5.13 9.86
N ILE A 112 3.49 6.15 9.81
CA ILE A 112 4.89 6.11 10.22
C ILE A 112 5.11 7.20 11.26
N GLU A 113 5.66 6.82 12.42
CA GLU A 113 6.03 7.72 13.53
C GLU A 113 7.44 7.36 13.99
N SER A 114 8.14 8.23 14.72
CA SER A 114 9.41 7.88 15.36
C SER A 114 9.24 6.76 16.40
N ASP A 115 10.21 5.85 16.47
CA ASP A 115 10.27 4.89 17.56
C ASP A 115 10.71 5.52 18.90
N GLY A 116 11.20 6.77 18.87
CA GLY A 116 11.83 7.48 19.98
C GLY A 116 13.36 7.36 19.99
N LYS A 117 13.94 6.74 18.96
CA LYS A 117 15.39 6.51 18.76
C LYS A 117 15.74 6.93 17.30
N ALA A 118 16.54 6.12 16.61
CA ALA A 118 16.92 6.33 15.20
C ALA A 118 15.87 5.80 14.19
N GLY A 119 14.83 5.11 14.66
CA GLY A 119 13.98 4.27 13.83
C GLY A 119 12.54 4.76 13.69
N SER A 120 11.76 3.92 13.01
CA SER A 120 10.33 4.12 12.78
C SER A 120 9.49 3.09 13.53
N LYS A 121 8.33 3.51 14.05
CA LYS A 121 7.18 2.64 14.30
C LYS A 121 6.25 2.74 13.10
N VAL A 122 5.73 1.60 12.65
CA VAL A 122 4.82 1.52 11.50
C VAL A 122 3.53 0.80 11.87
N TYR A 123 2.42 1.35 11.41
CA TYR A 123 1.13 0.69 11.33
C TYR A 123 0.66 0.71 9.88
N MET A 124 0.28 -0.46 9.34
CA MET A 124 -0.37 -0.53 8.04
C MET A 124 -1.70 -1.27 8.14
N TYR A 125 -2.78 -0.62 7.71
CA TYR A 125 -4.02 -1.28 7.35
C TYR A 125 -4.02 -1.57 5.86
N TYR A 126 -4.53 -2.73 5.46
CA TYR A 126 -4.53 -3.15 4.07
C TYR A 126 -5.73 -4.05 3.74
N PHE A 127 -6.42 -3.76 2.63
CA PHE A 127 -7.54 -4.53 2.08
C PHE A 127 -7.58 -4.39 0.56
N ASP A 128 -7.80 -5.51 -0.13
CA ASP A 128 -8.20 -5.51 -1.54
C ASP A 128 -9.15 -6.66 -1.89
N ASN A 129 -9.86 -6.47 -3.00
CA ASN A 129 -10.54 -7.54 -3.72
C ASN A 129 -9.76 -7.87 -5.00
N PRO A 130 -9.07 -9.02 -5.06
CA PRO A 130 -8.22 -9.42 -6.18
C PRO A 130 -9.00 -9.91 -7.40
N GLY A 131 -10.34 -9.87 -7.38
CA GLY A 131 -11.19 -10.29 -8.50
C GLY A 131 -11.29 -11.81 -8.68
N GLY A 132 -10.88 -12.60 -7.69
CA GLY A 132 -10.93 -14.06 -7.69
C GLY A 132 -10.61 -14.63 -6.31
N MET A 133 -10.65 -15.96 -6.15
CA MET A 133 -10.21 -16.61 -4.92
C MET A 133 -8.68 -16.72 -4.87
N ILE A 134 -8.05 -16.21 -3.82
CA ILE A 134 -6.62 -16.47 -3.54
C ILE A 134 -6.49 -17.89 -2.96
N PRO A 135 -5.73 -18.81 -3.59
CA PRO A 135 -5.51 -20.14 -3.02
C PRO A 135 -4.70 -20.08 -1.72
N SER A 136 -5.07 -20.88 -0.72
CA SER A 136 -4.41 -20.89 0.60
C SER A 136 -2.91 -21.21 0.53
N TRP A 137 -2.46 -21.95 -0.50
CA TRP A 137 -1.03 -22.21 -0.72
C TRP A 137 -0.24 -20.94 -1.04
N LEU A 138 -0.85 -19.97 -1.73
CA LEU A 138 -0.21 -18.71 -2.11
C LEU A 138 -0.12 -17.76 -0.90
N VAL A 139 -1.15 -17.73 -0.06
CA VAL A 139 -1.13 -17.02 1.24
C VAL A 139 -0.03 -17.59 2.14
N ASN A 140 0.07 -18.92 2.23
CA ASN A 140 1.10 -19.59 3.03
C ASN A 140 2.53 -19.43 2.47
N TRP A 141 2.67 -19.19 1.16
CA TRP A 141 3.96 -18.86 0.55
C TRP A 141 4.37 -17.42 0.86
N ALA A 142 3.45 -16.46 0.76
CA ALA A 142 3.71 -15.05 1.04
C ALA A 142 3.90 -14.72 2.54
N ALA A 143 3.49 -15.62 3.44
CA ALA A 143 3.64 -15.49 4.89
C ALA A 143 4.91 -16.17 5.46
N LYS A 144 5.79 -16.71 4.61
CA LYS A 144 7.06 -17.34 4.98
C LYS A 144 8.26 -16.46 4.67
#